data_AF-A0A352A8I3-F1
#
_entry.id   AF-A0A352A8I3-F1
#
_cell.length_a   1.000
_cell.length_b   1.000
_cell.length_c   1.000
_cell.angle_alpha   90.00
_cell.angle_beta   90.00
_cell.angle_gamma   90.00
#
_symmetry.space_group_name_H-M   'P 1'
#
loop_
_entity.id
_entity.type
_entity.pdbx_description
1 polymer ?
#
loop_
_entity_poly.entity_id
_entity_poly.type
_entity_poly.pdbx_seq_one_letter_code
_entity_poly.pdbx_strand_id
1 'polypeptide(L)' 'MPRVTGLFSKRGFNIHSIAANVIDNSDLSNITIVASGDMQVKEQVVKQLYKLIDVKEVTMLS' A
#
# COMPACT_ATOMS: atom_id res chain seq x y z
N MET A 1 6.05 -8.77 2.91
CA MET A 1 5.71 -7.64 3.83
C MET A 1 6.71 -6.48 3.85
N PRO A 2 8.05 -6.64 4.03
CA PRO A 2 8.94 -5.50 4.30
C PRO A 2 9.08 -4.46 3.17
N ARG A 3 8.76 -4.83 1.93
CA ARG A 3 8.86 -3.93 0.77
C ARG A 3 7.74 -2.87 0.74
N VAL A 4 6.51 -3.27 1.06
CA VAL A 4 5.36 -2.35 1.09
C VAL A 4 5.53 -1.39 2.25
N THR A 5 5.73 -1.89 3.48
CA THR A 5 5.94 -1.04 4.67
C THR A 5 7.16 -0.13 4.55
N GLY A 6 8.25 -0.61 3.94
CA GLY A 6 9.44 0.20 3.66
C GLY A 6 9.22 1.34 2.66
N LEU A 7 8.32 1.16 1.67
CA LEU A 7 7.95 2.22 0.73
C LEU A 7 7.25 3.38 1.45
N PHE A 8 6.43 3.06 2.45
CA PHE A 8 5.72 4.09 3.20
C PHE A 8 6.61 4.79 4.24
N SER A 9 7.51 4.05 4.90
CA SER A 9 8.44 4.61 5.89
C SER A 9 9.44 5.59 5.26
N LYS A 10 9.95 5.31 4.06
CA LYS A 10 11.00 6.14 3.40
C LYS A 10 10.53 7.48 2.84
N ARG A 11 9.22 7.71 2.70
CA ARG A 11 8.68 8.92 2.06
C ARG A 11 7.87 9.82 3.00
N GLY A 12 7.87 9.53 4.30
CA GLY A 12 7.24 10.39 5.30
C GLY A 12 5.72 10.48 5.18
N PHE A 13 5.05 9.42 4.69
CA PHE A 13 3.59 9.42 4.66
C PHE A 13 3.03 9.28 6.09
N ASN A 14 2.01 10.08 6.41
CA ASN A 14 1.29 9.98 7.67
C ASN A 14 0.32 8.79 7.64
N ILE A 15 0.86 7.59 7.86
CA ILE A 15 0.07 6.37 7.99
C ILE A 15 -0.65 6.40 9.33
N HIS A 16 -1.97 6.27 9.30
CA HIS A 16 -2.81 6.15 10.48
C HIS A 16 -2.97 4.68 10.88
N SER A 17 -3.11 3.78 9.91
CA SER A 17 -3.26 2.35 10.16
C SER A 17 -2.81 1.51 8.96
N ILE A 18 -2.34 0.30 9.26
CA ILE A 18 -2.07 -0.76 8.28
C ILE A 18 -2.71 -2.04 8.80
N ALA A 19 -3.55 -2.65 7.98
CA ALA A 19 -4.07 -3.99 8.20
C ALA A 19 -3.60 -4.89 7.07
N ALA A 20 -3.17 -6.10 7.40
CA ALA A 20 -2.80 -7.12 6.41
C ALA A 20 -3.52 -8.41 6.74
N ASN A 21 -4.21 -8.97 5.76
CA ASN A 21 -4.90 -10.25 5.87
C ASN A 21 -4.42 -11.17 4.75
N VAL A 22 -4.28 -12.45 5.06
CA VAL A 22 -4.03 -13.48 4.04
C VAL A 22 -5.37 -13.79 3.38
N ILE A 23 -5.37 -13.95 2.06
CA ILE A 23 -6.56 -14.38 1.33
C ILE A 23 -6.59 -15.91 1.37
N ASP A 24 -7.65 -16.48 1.95
CA ASP A 24 -7.82 -17.92 2.10
C ASP A 24 -7.64 -18.67 0.77
N ASN A 25 -6.92 -19.79 0.83
CA ASN A 25 -6.59 -20.64 -0.32
C ASN A 25 -5.81 -19.93 -1.45
N SER A 26 -5.02 -18.90 -1.12
CA SER A 26 -4.11 -18.26 -2.07
C SER A 26 -2.79 -17.85 -1.45
N ASP A 27 -1.76 -17.69 -2.28
CA ASP A 27 -0.46 -17.11 -1.88
C ASP A 27 -0.50 -15.56 -1.82
N LEU A 28 -1.71 -14.97 -1.82
CA LEU A 28 -1.90 -13.52 -1.84
C LEU A 28 -2.27 -12.99 -0.46
N SER A 29 -1.82 -11.78 -0.18
CA SER A 29 -2.23 -11.01 0.99
C SER A 29 -2.96 -9.74 0.54
N ASN A 30 -4.06 -9.42 1.21
CA ASN A 30 -4.73 -8.14 1.08
C ASN A 30 -4.19 -7.17 2.14
N ILE A 31 -3.72 -6.00 1.72
CA ILE A 31 -3.17 -4.98 2.61
C ILE A 31 -4.01 -3.72 2.48
N THR A 32 -4.62 -3.30 3.58
CA THR A 32 -5.37 -2.04 3.67
C THR A 32 -4.53 -1.02 4.43
N ILE A 33 -4.37 0.16 3.84
CA ILE A 33 -3.54 1.22 4.40
C ILE A 33 -4.38 2.49 4.49
N VAL A 34 -4.50 3.04 5.69
CA VAL A 34 -5.14 4.32 5.96
C VAL A 34 -4.04 5.35 6.14
N ALA A 35 -3.97 6.35 5.28
CA ALA A 35 -2.97 7.40 5.33
C ALA A 35 -3.54 8.75 4.90
N SER A 36 -2.97 9.83 5.44
CA SER A 36 -3.34 11.20 5.11
C SER A 36 -2.29 11.85 4.22
N GLY A 37 -2.74 12.56 3.19
CA GLY A 37 -1.90 13.28 2.24
C GLY A 37 -2.71 13.85 1.07
N ASP A 38 -2.10 14.78 0.35
CA ASP A 38 -2.71 15.46 -0.79
C ASP A 38 -2.89 14.52 -2.00
N MET A 39 -3.71 14.93 -2.96
CA MET A 39 -4.01 14.14 -4.18
C MET A 39 -2.74 13.70 -4.92
N GLN A 40 -1.74 14.59 -5.05
CA GLN A 40 -0.45 14.28 -5.68
C GLN A 40 0.30 13.17 -4.95
N VAL A 41 0.26 13.19 -3.61
CA VAL A 41 0.90 12.17 -2.78
C VAL A 41 0.23 10.81 -2.97
N LYS A 42 -1.11 10.78 -3.00
CA LYS A 42 -1.89 9.55 -3.24
C LYS A 42 -1.55 8.93 -4.59
N GLU A 43 -1.57 9.71 -5.67
CA GLU A 43 -1.21 9.23 -7.01
C GLU A 43 0.22 8.70 -7.07
N GLN A 44 1.17 9.39 -6.42
CA GLN A 44 2.56 8.96 -6.39
C GLN A 44 2.72 7.63 -5.66
N VAL A 45 2.00 7.41 -4.55
CA VAL A 45 2.00 6.14 -3.82
C VAL A 45 1.51 5.02 -4.72
N VAL A 46 0.35 5.19 -5.36
CA VAL A 46 -0.24 4.17 -6.24
C VAL A 46 0.72 3.82 -7.38
N LYS A 47 1.29 4.82 -8.06
CA LYS A 47 2.29 4.63 -9.12
C LYS A 47 3.53 3.87 -8.64
N GLN A 48 3.91 4.00 -7.38
CA GLN A 48 5.10 3.37 -6.81
C GLN A 48 4.82 1.95 -6.32
N LEU A 49 3.62 1.69 -5.82
CA LEU A 49 3.16 0.33 -5.51
C LEU A 49 3.08 -0.53 -6.78
N TYR A 50 2.57 0.01 -7.89
CA TYR A 50 2.55 -0.70 -9.17
C TYR A 50 3.93 -1.01 -9.77
N LYS A 51 5.02 -0.40 -9.28
CA LYS A 51 6.39 -0.76 -9.68
C LYS A 51 6.93 -1.98 -8.94
N LEU A 52 6.28 -2.39 -7.86
CA LEU A 52 6.68 -3.58 -7.11
C LEU A 52 6.11 -4.81 -7.82
N ILE A 53 6.99 -5.75 -8.15
CA ILE A 53 6.62 -7.03 -8.79
C ILE A 53 5.61 -7.81 -7.93
N ASP A 54 5.69 -7.62 -6.61
CA ASP A 54 4.87 -8.33 -5.62
C ASP A 54 3.45 -7.73 -5.47
N VAL A 55 3.09 -6.69 -6.24
CA VAL A 55 1.78 -6.03 -6.17
C VAL A 55 0.94 -6.40 -7.39
N LYS A 56 -0.16 -7.12 -7.14
CA LYS A 56 -1.10 -7.56 -8.19
C LYS A 56 -2.09 -6.46 -8.58
N GLU A 57 -2.65 -5.75 -7.60
CA GLU A 57 -3.68 -4.73 -7.80
C GLU A 57 -3.62 -3.69 -6.67
N VAL A 58 -4.00 -2.44 -6.98
CA VAL A 58 -4.11 -1.35 -6.00
C VAL A 58 -5.43 -0.62 -6.25
N THR A 59 -6.29 -0.58 -5.25
CA THR A 59 -7.59 0.10 -5.32
C THR A 59 -7.66 1.20 -4.27
N MET A 60 -8.08 2.39 -4.68
CA MET A 60 -8.35 3.48 -3.75
C MET A 60 -9.74 3.29 -3.14
N LEU A 61 -9.80 3.19 -1.82
CA LEU A 61 -11.05 3.23 -1.05
C LEU A 61 -11.35 4.71 -0.76
N SER A 62 -12.45 5.21 -1.31
CA SER A 62 -12.92 6.60 -1.14
C SER A 62 -14.02 6.70 -0.10
#